data_AF-A0A0M6Y9I9-F1
#
_entry.id   AF-A0A0M6Y9I9-F1
#
_cell.length_a   1.000
_cell.length_b   1.000
_cell.length_c   1.000
_cell.angle_alpha   90.00
_cell.angle_beta   90.00
_cell.angle_gamma   90.00
#
_symmetry.space_group_name_H-M   'P 1'
#
loop_
_entity.id
_entity.type
_entity.pdbx_description
1 polymer ?
#
loop_
_entity_poly.entity_id
_entity_poly.type
_entity_poly.pdbx_seq_one_letter_code
_entity_poly.pdbx_strand_id
1 'polypeptide(L)'
;MRHSAKLAAIALSFLPGLANAQDVADTIYSGGPILTINDSQPKVEAVAVKDGRILAAGTLADISTFKGETTEAFDLNGRTMLPGFVDSHGRVVMGGIQALSANLLAPPDGDVTDIASLQATLKAWAEKNAATVDKGSIEVGKLADFVLLSEDPTAIDPEKLAGIKIEGTLKGGNLVYDAQKDSRRGDLSPQFPVFGNPEAAHHLMHAMYEGLSGASNQ
;
A
#
# COMPACT_ATOMS: atom_id res chain seq x y z
N MET A 1 88.76 -42.28 -1.22
CA MET A 1 88.04 -42.28 -2.50
C MET A 1 86.72 -41.55 -2.32
N ARG A 2 86.49 -40.50 -3.15
CA ARG A 2 85.21 -39.93 -3.58
C ARG A 2 84.26 -39.25 -2.56
N HIS A 3 84.33 -37.91 -2.58
CA HIS A 3 83.25 -36.90 -2.67
C HIS A 3 81.96 -37.04 -1.86
N SER A 4 81.54 -35.98 -1.15
CA SER A 4 80.60 -34.97 -1.68
C SER A 4 79.98 -34.13 -0.56
N ALA A 5 80.25 -32.81 -0.60
CA ALA A 5 79.48 -31.80 0.12
C ALA A 5 78.04 -31.75 -0.43
N LYS A 6 77.04 -31.60 0.44
CA LYS A 6 75.69 -31.20 0.05
C LYS A 6 75.30 -29.94 0.79
N LEU A 7 75.30 -28.82 0.06
CA LEU A 7 74.66 -27.57 0.46
C LEU A 7 73.16 -27.84 0.66
N ALA A 8 72.63 -27.44 1.81
CA ALA A 8 71.21 -27.30 2.03
C ALA A 8 70.76 -25.97 1.43
N ALA A 9 70.09 -26.02 0.27
CA ALA A 9 69.44 -24.86 -0.32
C ALA A 9 68.11 -24.61 0.39
N ILE A 10 67.98 -23.44 1.00
CA ILE A 10 66.73 -22.91 1.56
C ILE A 10 65.81 -22.57 0.39
N ALA A 11 64.74 -23.34 0.22
CA ALA A 11 63.65 -23.00 -0.68
C ALA A 11 62.75 -21.96 0.00
N LEU A 12 62.92 -20.69 -0.38
CA LEU A 12 62.05 -19.60 0.04
C LEU A 12 60.71 -19.74 -0.70
N SER A 13 59.72 -20.31 -0.02
CA SER A 13 58.35 -20.42 -0.53
C SER A 13 57.72 -19.04 -0.64
N PHE A 14 57.52 -18.58 -1.88
CA PHE A 14 56.71 -17.41 -2.20
C PHE A 14 55.24 -17.76 -1.91
N LEU A 15 54.70 -17.28 -0.80
CA LEU A 15 53.26 -17.28 -0.55
C LEU A 15 52.66 -16.13 -1.37
N PRO A 16 51.75 -16.38 -2.33
CA PRO A 16 50.99 -15.30 -2.94
C PRO A 16 50.11 -14.69 -1.84
N GLY A 17 50.23 -13.38 -1.66
CA GLY A 17 49.43 -12.62 -0.71
C GLY A 17 47.94 -12.82 -0.96
N LEU A 18 47.18 -12.89 0.13
CA LEU A 18 45.72 -12.82 0.12
C LEU A 18 45.30 -11.59 -0.69
N ALA A 19 44.78 -11.82 -1.89
CA ALA A 19 44.07 -10.79 -2.63
C ALA A 19 42.88 -10.36 -1.76
N ASN A 20 42.82 -9.07 -1.40
CA ASN A 20 41.60 -8.51 -0.85
C ASN A 20 40.47 -8.81 -1.84
N ALA A 21 39.41 -9.46 -1.38
CA ALA A 21 38.19 -9.59 -2.16
C ALA A 21 37.62 -8.18 -2.33
N GLN A 22 37.96 -7.52 -3.44
CA GLN A 22 37.31 -6.28 -3.84
C GLN A 22 35.82 -6.60 -3.96
N ASP A 23 34.96 -5.87 -3.25
CA ASP A 23 33.52 -6.08 -3.36
C ASP A 23 33.10 -5.85 -4.82
N VAL A 24 32.50 -6.87 -5.44
CA VAL A 24 31.98 -6.79 -6.80
C VAL A 24 30.53 -6.29 -6.76
N ALA A 25 30.20 -5.32 -7.61
CA ALA A 25 28.85 -4.79 -7.74
C ALA A 25 27.94 -5.71 -8.58
N ASP A 26 26.65 -5.74 -8.27
CA ASP A 26 25.64 -6.40 -9.10
C ASP A 26 25.30 -5.53 -10.31
N THR A 27 25.14 -4.22 -10.09
CA THR A 27 24.81 -3.25 -11.14
C THR A 27 25.61 -1.97 -10.98
N ILE A 28 26.10 -1.42 -12.09
CA ILE A 28 26.71 -0.09 -12.18
C ILE A 28 25.86 0.80 -13.08
N TYR A 29 25.35 1.89 -12.52
CA TYR A 29 24.60 2.92 -13.25
C TYR A 29 25.53 4.06 -13.67
N SER A 30 25.50 4.46 -14.95
CA SER A 30 26.32 5.57 -15.49
C SER A 30 25.71 6.17 -16.76
N GLY A 31 26.37 7.15 -17.39
CA GLY A 31 25.96 7.67 -18.71
C GLY A 31 24.88 8.77 -18.68
N GLY A 32 24.67 9.39 -17.52
CA GLY A 32 23.75 10.52 -17.34
C GLY A 32 24.01 11.25 -16.02
N PRO A 33 23.38 12.41 -15.78
CA PRO A 33 23.55 13.15 -14.53
C PRO A 33 22.94 12.39 -13.35
N ILE A 34 23.74 12.13 -12.30
CA ILE A 34 23.27 11.49 -11.07
C ILE A 34 23.31 12.52 -9.95
N LEU A 35 22.14 12.87 -9.43
CA LEU A 35 21.98 13.79 -8.29
C LEU A 35 21.88 12.96 -7.01
N THR A 36 22.76 13.20 -6.04
CA THR A 36 22.78 12.41 -4.79
C THR A 36 21.89 13.02 -3.70
N ILE A 37 21.61 14.32 -3.81
CA ILE A 37 20.98 15.12 -2.74
C ILE A 37 21.79 15.04 -1.43
N ASN A 38 23.12 14.90 -1.56
CA ASN A 38 24.08 15.00 -0.47
C ASN A 38 24.92 16.27 -0.67
N ASP A 39 24.83 17.22 0.25
CA ASP A 39 25.53 18.52 0.16
C ASP A 39 27.05 18.39 -0.03
N SER A 40 27.66 17.33 0.51
CA SER A 40 29.10 17.08 0.40
C SER A 40 29.52 16.55 -0.98
N GLN A 41 28.58 15.94 -1.72
CA GLN A 41 28.84 15.37 -3.05
C GLN A 41 27.54 15.37 -3.87
N PRO A 42 27.03 16.55 -4.29
CA PRO A 42 25.67 16.70 -4.81
C PRO A 42 25.43 16.01 -6.16
N LYS A 43 26.51 15.71 -6.89
CA LYS A 43 26.48 15.01 -8.18
C LYS A 43 27.60 13.98 -8.28
N VAL A 44 27.33 12.88 -8.97
CA VAL A 44 28.29 11.82 -9.30
C VAL A 44 28.11 11.38 -10.76
N GLU A 45 29.10 10.66 -11.30
CA GLU A 45 29.07 10.16 -12.67
C GLU A 45 28.59 8.70 -12.75
N ALA A 46 28.81 7.94 -11.68
CA ALA A 46 28.40 6.55 -11.59
C ALA A 46 28.06 6.13 -10.15
N VAL A 47 27.25 5.08 -10.04
CA VAL A 47 26.86 4.44 -8.76
C VAL A 47 26.94 2.92 -8.93
N ALA A 48 27.65 2.26 -8.01
CA ALA A 48 27.68 0.80 -7.88
C ALA A 48 26.68 0.33 -6.81
N VAL A 49 25.91 -0.71 -7.11
CA VAL A 49 24.93 -1.31 -6.22
C VAL A 49 25.26 -2.80 -6.02
N LYS A 50 25.16 -3.26 -4.78
CA LYS A 50 25.32 -4.66 -4.37
C LYS A 50 24.27 -5.00 -3.32
N ASP A 51 23.57 -6.13 -3.48
CA ASP A 51 22.55 -6.61 -2.53
C ASP A 51 21.49 -5.56 -2.17
N GLY A 52 21.09 -4.75 -3.16
CA GLY A 52 20.12 -3.66 -2.99
C GLY A 52 20.64 -2.44 -2.22
N ARG A 53 21.96 -2.34 -1.98
CA ARG A 53 22.61 -1.21 -1.30
C ARG A 53 23.61 -0.51 -2.21
N ILE A 54 23.76 0.79 -2.02
CA ILE A 54 24.82 1.55 -2.70
C ILE A 54 26.15 1.12 -2.10
N LEU A 55 27.00 0.50 -2.93
CA LEU A 55 28.36 0.09 -2.58
C LEU A 55 29.32 1.28 -2.67
N ALA A 56 29.20 2.08 -3.73
CA ALA A 56 30.00 3.29 -3.95
C ALA A 56 29.29 4.25 -4.91
N ALA A 57 29.60 5.55 -4.80
CA ALA A 57 29.14 6.60 -5.70
C ALA A 57 30.28 7.60 -5.95
N GLY A 58 30.54 7.95 -7.21
CA GLY A 58 31.71 8.78 -7.54
C GLY A 58 31.94 8.96 -9.04
N THR A 59 33.22 9.07 -9.42
CA THR A 59 33.61 9.16 -10.84
C THR A 59 33.41 7.81 -11.52
N LEU A 60 33.20 7.81 -12.84
CA LEU A 60 33.05 6.56 -13.59
C LEU A 60 34.29 5.67 -13.45
N ALA A 61 35.48 6.28 -13.39
CA ALA A 61 36.75 5.57 -13.25
C ALA A 61 36.81 4.81 -11.91
N ASP A 62 36.47 5.47 -10.80
CA ASP A 62 36.50 4.85 -9.47
C ASP A 62 35.47 3.73 -9.36
N ILE A 63 34.26 3.95 -9.88
CA ILE A 63 33.17 2.97 -9.82
C ILE A 63 33.42 1.76 -10.73
N SER A 64 34.12 1.95 -11.85
CA SER A 64 34.48 0.84 -12.74
C SER A 64 35.41 -0.19 -12.08
N THR A 65 36.09 0.16 -10.97
CA THR A 65 36.92 -0.78 -10.20
C THR A 65 36.11 -1.86 -9.48
N PHE A 66 34.81 -1.63 -9.27
CA PHE A 66 33.88 -2.59 -8.66
C PHE A 66 33.23 -3.53 -9.68
N LYS A 67 33.57 -3.41 -10.97
CA LYS A 67 33.04 -4.24 -12.04
C LYS A 67 33.68 -5.62 -12.02
N GLY A 68 32.85 -6.67 -11.94
CA GLY A 68 33.24 -8.06 -12.13
C GLY A 68 32.61 -8.66 -13.39
N GLU A 69 32.82 -9.97 -13.57
CA GLU A 69 32.31 -10.72 -14.74
C GLU A 69 30.78 -10.75 -14.82
N THR A 70 30.10 -10.70 -13.67
CA THR A 70 28.64 -10.77 -13.56
C THR A 70 27.96 -9.41 -13.40
N THR A 71 28.72 -8.32 -13.32
CA THR A 71 28.17 -6.98 -13.09
C THR A 71 27.41 -6.50 -14.31
N GLU A 72 26.16 -6.10 -14.12
CA GLU A 72 25.36 -5.44 -15.15
C GLU A 72 25.76 -3.96 -15.26
N ALA A 73 26.03 -3.50 -16.49
CA ALA A 73 26.26 -2.09 -16.76
C ALA A 73 24.97 -1.44 -17.30
N PHE A 74 24.40 -0.52 -16.53
CA PHE A 74 23.18 0.18 -16.89
C PHE A 74 23.51 1.61 -17.37
N ASP A 75 23.26 1.87 -18.66
CA ASP A 75 23.41 3.20 -19.24
C ASP A 75 22.11 4.02 -19.08
N LEU A 76 22.24 5.17 -18.43
CA LEU A 76 21.17 6.14 -18.25
C LEU A 76 20.78 6.81 -19.59
N ASN A 77 21.61 6.73 -20.64
CA ASN A 77 21.37 7.34 -21.95
C ASN A 77 21.05 8.85 -21.83
N GLY A 78 21.85 9.56 -21.02
CA GLY A 78 21.66 10.98 -20.74
C GLY A 78 20.51 11.33 -19.79
N ARG A 79 19.72 10.35 -19.32
CA ARG A 79 18.65 10.58 -18.34
C ARG A 79 19.20 10.86 -16.95
N THR A 80 18.43 11.60 -16.14
CA THR A 80 18.81 11.95 -14.77
C THR A 80 18.40 10.86 -13.78
N MET A 81 19.30 10.50 -12.87
CA MET A 81 19.01 9.66 -11.70
C MET A 81 19.01 10.51 -10.42
N LEU A 82 18.09 10.23 -9.50
CA LEU A 82 17.96 10.88 -8.19
C LEU A 82 17.42 9.88 -7.15
N PRO A 83 17.52 10.17 -5.84
CA PRO A 83 16.89 9.35 -4.81
C PRO A 83 15.38 9.24 -5.04
N GLY A 84 14.81 8.08 -4.68
CA GLY A 84 13.36 7.89 -4.70
C GLY A 84 12.65 8.85 -3.76
N PHE A 85 11.40 9.19 -4.08
CA PHE A 85 10.57 10.00 -3.20
C PHE A 85 10.10 9.17 -2.01
N VAL A 86 10.26 9.73 -0.81
CA VAL A 86 9.77 9.13 0.45
C VAL A 86 8.71 10.06 1.03
N ASP A 87 7.48 9.56 1.11
CA ASP A 87 6.37 10.26 1.77
C ASP A 87 6.27 9.82 3.23
N SER A 88 6.46 10.76 4.16
CA SER A 88 6.39 10.49 5.61
C SER A 88 4.98 10.58 6.18
N HIS A 89 4.02 11.14 5.45
CA HIS A 89 2.69 11.50 5.97
C HIS A 89 1.55 11.24 4.97
N GLY A 90 1.75 10.32 4.04
CA GLY A 90 0.76 9.93 3.05
C GLY A 90 -0.45 9.21 3.65
N ARG A 91 -1.66 9.61 3.25
CA ARG A 91 -2.91 8.90 3.60
C ARG A 91 -3.29 7.90 2.52
N VAL A 92 -2.53 6.81 2.40
CA VAL A 92 -2.68 5.81 1.33
C VAL A 92 -4.13 5.31 1.19
N VAL A 93 -4.80 5.01 2.31
CA VAL A 93 -6.19 4.52 2.29
C VAL A 93 -7.17 5.57 1.77
N MET A 94 -7.02 6.82 2.19
CA MET A 94 -7.91 7.90 1.73
C MET A 94 -7.65 8.24 0.26
N GLY A 95 -6.38 8.25 -0.16
CA GLY A 95 -6.01 8.41 -1.56
C GLY A 95 -6.60 7.31 -2.44
N GLY A 96 -6.61 6.06 -1.96
CA GLY A 96 -7.28 4.94 -2.63
C GLY A 96 -8.78 5.15 -2.78
N ILE A 97 -9.48 5.58 -1.72
CA ILE A 97 -10.94 5.86 -1.80
C ILE A 97 -11.24 6.97 -2.80
N GLN A 98 -10.42 8.04 -2.81
CA GLN A 98 -10.58 9.14 -3.76
C GLN A 98 -10.35 8.67 -5.20
N ALA A 99 -9.34 7.83 -5.45
CA ALA A 99 -9.07 7.27 -6.77
C ALA A 99 -10.19 6.35 -7.28
N LEU A 100 -10.93 5.72 -6.37
CA LEU A 100 -12.08 4.87 -6.67
C LEU A 100 -13.40 5.64 -6.75
N SER A 101 -13.41 6.96 -6.54
CA SER A 101 -14.63 7.78 -6.54
C SER A 101 -14.74 8.63 -7.80
N ALA A 102 -15.94 9.13 -8.10
CA ALA A 102 -16.09 10.16 -9.12
C ALA A 102 -15.43 11.46 -8.65
N ASN A 103 -14.53 12.02 -9.47
CA ASN A 103 -13.91 13.31 -9.18
C ASN A 103 -14.89 14.44 -9.45
N LEU A 104 -15.53 14.98 -8.40
CA LEU A 104 -16.50 16.07 -8.51
C LEU A 104 -15.90 17.44 -8.14
N LEU A 105 -14.58 17.54 -8.08
CA LEU A 105 -13.90 18.79 -7.73
C LEU A 105 -13.98 19.81 -8.88
N ALA A 106 -13.88 21.09 -8.53
CA ALA A 106 -13.75 22.18 -9.47
C ALA A 106 -12.29 22.35 -9.94
N PRO A 107 -12.04 23.14 -11.01
CA PRO A 107 -10.68 23.41 -11.47
C PRO A 107 -9.82 24.06 -10.37
N PRO A 108 -8.52 23.71 -10.28
CA PRO A 108 -7.75 22.86 -11.20
C PRO A 108 -7.81 21.36 -10.90
N ASP A 109 -8.41 20.93 -9.79
CA ASP A 109 -8.36 19.54 -9.33
C ASP A 109 -9.41 18.63 -10.00
N GLY A 110 -10.43 19.21 -10.61
CA GLY A 110 -11.41 18.52 -11.45
C GLY A 110 -12.08 19.48 -12.44
N ASP A 111 -13.08 18.99 -13.17
CA ASP A 111 -13.71 19.72 -14.28
C ASP A 111 -15.14 20.20 -13.97
N VAL A 112 -15.61 20.00 -12.73
CA VAL A 112 -17.01 20.30 -12.38
C VAL A 112 -17.18 21.79 -12.06
N THR A 113 -17.98 22.49 -12.85
CA THR A 113 -18.24 23.94 -12.70
C THR A 113 -19.71 24.28 -12.48
N ASP A 114 -20.62 23.33 -12.72
CA ASP A 114 -22.06 23.50 -12.63
C ASP A 114 -22.79 22.16 -12.43
N ILE A 115 -24.12 22.19 -12.28
CA ILE A 115 -24.92 20.98 -12.10
C ILE A 115 -24.87 20.05 -13.33
N ALA A 116 -24.77 20.61 -14.53
CA ALA A 116 -24.74 19.82 -15.76
C ALA A 116 -23.45 19.00 -15.87
N SER A 117 -22.30 19.62 -15.62
CA SER A 117 -20.98 18.98 -15.56
C SER A 117 -20.87 17.97 -14.41
N LEU A 118 -21.48 18.26 -13.25
CA LEU A 118 -21.58 17.31 -12.13
C LEU A 118 -22.35 16.05 -12.56
N GLN A 119 -23.53 16.21 -13.15
CA GLN A 119 -24.36 15.09 -13.62
C GLN A 119 -23.65 14.29 -14.73
N ALA A 120 -23.00 14.98 -15.67
CA ALA A 120 -22.25 14.33 -16.74
C ALA A 120 -21.08 13.50 -16.18
N THR A 121 -20.34 14.06 -15.22
CA THR A 121 -19.21 13.40 -14.57
C THR A 121 -19.64 12.14 -13.82
N LEU A 122 -20.75 12.22 -13.06
CA LEU A 122 -21.33 11.07 -12.37
C LEU A 122 -21.76 9.97 -13.33
N LYS A 123 -22.45 10.32 -14.43
CA LYS A 123 -22.90 9.34 -15.45
C LYS A 123 -21.71 8.66 -16.12
N ALA A 124 -20.73 9.44 -16.58
CA ALA A 124 -19.53 8.90 -17.22
C ALA A 124 -18.71 8.01 -16.28
N TRP A 125 -18.62 8.37 -14.99
CA TRP A 125 -17.99 7.53 -13.99
C TRP A 125 -18.78 6.24 -13.76
N ALA A 126 -20.12 6.31 -13.65
CA ALA A 126 -20.98 5.15 -13.46
C ALA A 126 -20.88 4.15 -14.63
N GLU A 127 -20.87 4.62 -15.88
CA GLU A 127 -20.69 3.79 -17.07
C GLU A 127 -19.37 3.02 -17.07
N LYS A 128 -18.27 3.72 -16.71
CA LYS A 128 -16.94 3.10 -16.60
C LYS A 128 -16.80 2.14 -15.43
N ASN A 129 -17.66 2.27 -14.43
CA ASN A 129 -17.66 1.48 -13.20
C ASN A 129 -18.95 0.65 -13.06
N ALA A 130 -19.45 0.11 -14.17
CA ALA A 130 -20.72 -0.62 -14.26
C ALA A 130 -20.87 -1.69 -13.15
N ALA A 131 -19.82 -2.45 -12.86
CA ALA A 131 -19.81 -3.46 -11.80
C ALA A 131 -20.01 -2.88 -10.38
N THR A 132 -19.56 -1.65 -10.15
CA THR A 132 -19.73 -0.92 -8.88
C THR A 132 -21.14 -0.34 -8.75
N VAL A 133 -21.76 0.04 -9.87
CA VAL A 133 -23.12 0.63 -9.94
C VAL A 133 -24.22 -0.37 -10.27
N ASP A 134 -23.90 -1.66 -10.28
CA ASP A 134 -24.85 -2.78 -10.41
C ASP A 134 -25.80 -2.91 -9.19
N LYS A 135 -25.63 -2.04 -8.20
CA LYS A 135 -26.45 -1.90 -7.00
C LYS A 135 -26.80 -0.42 -6.77
N GLY A 136 -27.86 -0.16 -6.00
CA GLY A 136 -28.23 1.19 -5.55
C GLY A 136 -29.39 1.86 -6.31
N SER A 137 -29.91 1.25 -7.37
CA SER A 137 -31.21 1.60 -7.94
C SER A 137 -32.01 0.36 -8.33
N ILE A 138 -33.34 0.46 -8.31
CA ILE A 138 -34.24 -0.63 -8.70
C ILE A 138 -34.52 -0.49 -10.21
N GLU A 139 -33.69 -1.13 -11.02
CA GLU A 139 -33.76 -1.12 -12.49
C GLU A 139 -33.62 -2.54 -13.03
N VAL A 140 -34.23 -2.82 -14.19
CA VAL A 140 -34.13 -4.13 -14.85
C VAL A 140 -32.67 -4.43 -15.16
N GLY A 141 -32.18 -5.58 -14.67
CA GLY A 141 -30.82 -6.06 -14.90
C GLY A 141 -29.82 -5.80 -13.77
N LYS A 142 -30.17 -5.00 -12.75
CA LYS A 142 -29.34 -4.75 -11.57
C LYS A 142 -29.56 -5.76 -10.45
N LEU A 143 -28.65 -5.79 -9.48
CA LEU A 143 -28.79 -6.59 -8.27
C LEU A 143 -30.03 -6.20 -7.48
N ALA A 144 -30.78 -7.22 -7.03
CA ALA A 144 -31.92 -7.07 -6.14
C ALA A 144 -31.46 -6.77 -4.70
N ASP A 145 -31.05 -5.52 -4.48
CA ASP A 145 -30.68 -4.93 -3.20
C ASP A 145 -31.74 -3.88 -2.80
N PHE A 146 -32.64 -4.22 -1.89
CA PHE A 146 -33.68 -3.29 -1.42
C PHE A 146 -34.23 -3.68 -0.04
N VAL A 147 -34.90 -2.71 0.60
CA VAL A 147 -35.51 -2.84 1.93
C VAL A 147 -37.03 -2.72 1.80
N LEU A 148 -37.76 -3.56 2.52
CA LEU A 148 -39.21 -3.46 2.68
C LEU A 148 -39.50 -2.70 3.98
N LEU A 149 -40.23 -1.60 3.86
CA LEU A 149 -40.66 -0.78 4.98
C LEU A 149 -42.12 -1.08 5.33
N SER A 150 -42.47 -0.93 6.61
CA SER A 150 -43.84 -1.13 7.09
C SER A 150 -44.80 -0.05 6.58
N GLU A 151 -44.30 1.14 6.23
CA GLU A 151 -45.06 2.32 5.82
C GLU A 151 -44.30 3.12 4.76
N ASP A 152 -45.02 3.97 4.02
CA ASP A 152 -44.45 4.89 3.04
C ASP A 152 -43.89 6.15 3.74
N PRO A 153 -42.56 6.37 3.75
CA PRO A 153 -41.95 7.52 4.42
C PRO A 153 -42.31 8.86 3.78
N THR A 154 -42.86 8.87 2.57
CA THR A 154 -43.26 10.11 1.87
C THR A 154 -44.70 10.51 2.14
N ALA A 155 -45.51 9.59 2.66
CA ALA A 155 -46.94 9.79 2.89
C ALA A 155 -47.31 9.97 4.38
N ILE A 156 -46.36 9.76 5.29
CA ILE A 156 -46.57 9.96 6.73
C ILE A 156 -46.02 11.30 7.21
N ASP A 157 -46.46 11.70 8.40
CA ASP A 157 -45.90 12.84 9.12
C ASP A 157 -44.39 12.62 9.38
N PRO A 158 -43.51 13.58 9.04
CA PRO A 158 -42.07 13.49 9.31
C PRO A 158 -41.71 13.15 10.76
N GLU A 159 -42.52 13.59 11.75
CA GLU A 159 -42.28 13.27 13.16
C GLU A 159 -42.48 11.77 13.48
N LYS A 160 -43.17 11.03 12.60
CA LYS A 160 -43.45 9.60 12.74
C LYS A 160 -42.48 8.70 11.97
N LEU A 161 -41.52 9.27 11.22
CA LEU A 161 -40.53 8.51 10.44
C LEU A 161 -39.74 7.50 11.27
N ALA A 162 -39.43 7.84 12.51
CA ALA A 162 -38.72 6.94 13.44
C ALA A 162 -39.54 5.67 13.81
N GLY A 163 -40.86 5.68 13.58
CA GLY A 163 -41.74 4.55 13.84
C GLY A 163 -41.80 3.54 12.70
N ILE A 164 -41.32 3.88 11.49
CA ILE A 164 -41.32 2.97 10.35
C ILE A 164 -40.37 1.80 10.63
N LYS A 165 -40.91 0.58 10.53
CA LYS A 165 -40.13 -0.64 10.73
C LYS A 165 -39.59 -1.15 9.40
N ILE A 166 -38.44 -1.79 9.46
CA ILE A 166 -37.94 -2.61 8.37
C ILE A 166 -38.56 -4.00 8.53
N GLU A 167 -39.36 -4.42 7.55
CA GLU A 167 -40.01 -5.73 7.51
C GLU A 167 -39.11 -6.79 6.85
N GLY A 168 -38.24 -6.36 5.92
CA GLY A 168 -37.32 -7.25 5.24
C GLY A 168 -36.16 -6.53 4.57
N THR A 169 -35.05 -7.23 4.38
CA THR A 169 -33.90 -6.74 3.61
C THR A 169 -33.43 -7.81 2.66
N LEU A 170 -33.29 -7.44 1.38
CA LEU A 170 -32.75 -8.30 0.34
C LEU A 170 -31.38 -7.78 -0.10
N LYS A 171 -30.44 -8.71 -0.31
CA LYS A 171 -29.11 -8.45 -0.85
C LYS A 171 -28.77 -9.52 -1.89
N GLY A 172 -28.52 -9.11 -3.13
CA GLY A 172 -28.27 -9.96 -4.28
C GLY A 172 -29.43 -10.93 -4.53
N GLY A 173 -30.66 -10.50 -4.27
CA GLY A 173 -31.87 -11.34 -4.37
C GLY A 173 -32.10 -12.30 -3.21
N ASN A 174 -31.20 -12.36 -2.23
CA ASN A 174 -31.36 -13.20 -1.04
C ASN A 174 -31.97 -12.38 0.10
N LEU A 175 -33.03 -12.90 0.74
CA LEU A 175 -33.59 -12.31 1.95
C LEU A 175 -32.62 -12.53 3.11
N VAL A 176 -31.94 -11.46 3.53
CA VAL A 176 -30.94 -11.49 4.62
C VAL A 176 -31.54 -11.10 5.96
N TYR A 177 -32.69 -10.44 5.96
CA TYR A 177 -33.46 -10.11 7.15
C TYR A 177 -34.96 -10.22 6.87
N ASP A 178 -35.70 -10.76 7.83
CA ASP A 178 -37.14 -11.00 7.77
C ASP A 178 -37.72 -10.81 9.18
N ALA A 179 -38.47 -9.73 9.39
CA ALA A 179 -39.06 -9.40 10.68
C ALA A 179 -40.12 -10.42 11.15
N GLN A 180 -40.71 -11.20 10.23
CA GLN A 180 -41.73 -12.20 10.53
C GLN A 180 -41.13 -13.57 10.90
N LYS A 181 -39.88 -13.84 10.50
CA LYS A 181 -39.16 -15.09 10.84
C LYS A 181 -38.40 -15.05 12.18
N ASP A 182 -38.39 -13.93 12.88
CA ASP A 182 -37.69 -13.76 14.16
C ASP A 182 -38.30 -14.53 15.35
N SER A 183 -39.10 -15.57 15.09
CA SER A 183 -39.48 -16.55 16.11
C SER A 183 -38.72 -17.88 16.01
N ARG A 184 -38.04 -18.23 14.90
CA ARG A 184 -37.25 -19.49 14.83
C ARG A 184 -36.06 -19.44 13.86
N ARG A 185 -34.86 -19.54 14.45
CA ARG A 185 -33.57 -19.99 13.87
C ARG A 185 -32.90 -19.06 12.85
N GLY A 186 -32.24 -18.03 13.37
CA GLY A 186 -30.94 -17.57 12.89
C GLY A 186 -29.97 -17.63 14.05
N ASP A 187 -29.11 -18.64 14.10
CA ASP A 187 -27.94 -18.64 14.99
C ASP A 187 -27.00 -17.52 14.52
N LEU A 188 -27.25 -16.32 15.02
CA LEU A 188 -26.27 -15.23 15.06
C LEU A 188 -25.49 -15.38 16.36
N SER A 189 -24.80 -16.51 16.56
CA SER A 189 -23.70 -16.55 17.50
C SER A 189 -22.66 -15.53 17.00
N PRO A 190 -22.43 -14.43 17.71
CA PRO A 190 -21.36 -13.52 17.34
C PRO A 190 -20.07 -14.32 17.52
N GLN A 191 -19.31 -14.54 16.44
CA GLN A 191 -17.99 -15.18 16.52
C GLN A 191 -16.99 -14.36 17.37
N PHE A 192 -17.41 -13.18 17.85
CA PHE A 192 -16.68 -12.36 18.80
C PHE A 192 -17.58 -12.01 20.02
N PRO A 193 -17.25 -12.48 21.23
CA PRO A 193 -18.13 -12.43 22.41
C PRO A 193 -18.39 -11.02 22.98
N VAL A 194 -17.84 -9.97 22.37
CA VAL A 194 -17.81 -8.62 22.92
C VAL A 194 -18.97 -7.76 22.43
N PHE A 195 -19.35 -7.85 21.16
CA PHE A 195 -20.23 -6.85 20.54
C PHE A 195 -21.72 -7.21 20.55
N GLY A 196 -22.08 -8.42 21.00
CA GLY A 196 -23.47 -8.88 21.10
C GLY A 196 -24.08 -8.79 22.51
N ASN A 197 -23.29 -8.46 23.54
CA ASN A 197 -23.76 -8.36 24.92
C ASN A 197 -23.31 -7.00 25.51
N PRO A 198 -24.25 -6.08 25.82
CA PRO A 198 -23.91 -4.76 26.36
C PRO A 198 -23.18 -4.82 27.71
N GLU A 199 -23.37 -5.87 28.51
CA GLU A 199 -22.65 -6.07 29.77
C GLU A 199 -21.18 -6.49 29.52
N ALA A 200 -20.95 -7.36 28.53
CA ALA A 200 -19.60 -7.75 28.10
C ALA A 200 -18.85 -6.59 27.42
N ALA A 201 -19.56 -5.78 26.63
CA ALA A 201 -19.03 -4.55 26.05
C ALA A 201 -18.65 -3.54 27.15
N HIS A 202 -19.49 -3.38 28.17
CA HIS A 202 -19.21 -2.51 29.32
C HIS A 202 -17.99 -2.99 30.11
N HIS A 203 -17.86 -4.29 30.36
CA HIS A 203 -16.68 -4.86 31.03
C HIS A 203 -15.40 -4.75 30.20
N LEU A 204 -15.46 -4.93 28.88
CA LEU A 204 -14.30 -4.70 28.01
C LEU A 204 -13.87 -3.23 28.04
N MET A 205 -14.82 -2.30 27.96
CA MET A 205 -14.51 -0.86 28.02
C MET A 205 -13.91 -0.47 29.38
N HIS A 206 -14.36 -1.07 30.48
CA HIS A 206 -13.73 -0.93 31.80
C HIS A 206 -12.30 -1.51 31.84
N ALA A 207 -12.08 -2.72 31.31
CA ALA A 207 -10.76 -3.33 31.27
C ALA A 207 -9.77 -2.55 30.38
N MET A 208 -10.24 -1.98 29.27
CA MET A 208 -9.43 -1.09 28.43
C MET A 208 -9.12 0.24 29.13
N TYR A 209 -10.08 0.80 29.88
CA TYR A 209 -9.88 2.01 30.67
C TYR A 209 -8.88 1.81 31.82
N GLU A 210 -8.96 0.69 32.53
CA GLU A 210 -7.99 0.31 33.57
C GLU A 210 -6.61 -0.01 32.99
N GLY A 211 -6.54 -0.68 31.84
CA GLY A 211 -5.29 -0.94 31.13
C GLY A 211 -4.59 0.33 30.61
N LEU A 212 -5.36 1.36 30.25
CA LEU A 212 -4.83 2.68 29.83
C LEU A 212 -4.50 3.61 31.01
N SER A 213 -5.18 3.46 32.15
CA SER A 213 -4.94 4.28 33.35
C SER A 213 -3.92 3.68 34.33
N GLY A 214 -3.57 2.40 34.20
CA GLY A 214 -2.60 1.70 35.05
C GLY A 214 -1.10 1.92 34.71
N ALA A 215 -0.77 2.71 33.69
CA ALA A 215 0.63 2.95 33.27
C ALA A 215 1.26 4.21 33.91
N SER A 216 0.83 4.63 35.10
CA SER A 216 1.35 5.85 35.76
C SER A 216 1.63 5.71 37.26
N ASN A 217 2.05 4.53 37.73
CA ASN A 217 2.81 4.43 38.98
C ASN A 217 3.54 3.09 39.11
N GLN A 218 4.70 2.98 38.47
CA GLN A 218 5.91 2.34 39.00
C GLN A 218 7.13 3.13 38.53
#